data_AF-A0A918LP32-F1
#
_entry.id   AF-A0A918LP32-F1
#
_cell.length_a   1.000
_cell.length_b   1.000
_cell.length_c   1.000
_cell.angle_alpha   90.00
_cell.angle_beta   90.00
_cell.angle_gamma   90.00
#
_symmetry.space_group_name_H-M   'P 1'
#
loop_
_entity.id
_entity.type
_entity.pdbx_description
1 polymer ?
#
loop_
_entity_poly.entity_id
_entity_poly.type
_entity_poly.pdbx_seq_one_letter_code
_entity_poly.pdbx_strand_id
1 'polypeptide(L)'
;MLAITVQTVAGQRHVRPSADDFATLIRRLGGTDDKFLVVERIPELPGVFVQVWHETGGDHTLEHRDGGPDRHFRVTLDGPEPVIAAMTGWARQQDGWDDGLDWERLDFGADAEPAPPLTLDEEDRELLEERIQEVLVGGYTGRAQLAEIAEDYLVSGDHRPVSPAQARELVDRMWLERVAEQAAWEGETDPERLTRAFTALEKAGITARENFTCCRTCGHEEIGAEAAPDARGFVYFHSQCTDGAATGHGLTLLYGGFDGSAGTTTAVGREVVAALEETGLSVDWNGAPEQAITVTPLEWRKRLVG
;
A
#
# COMPACT_ATOMS: atom_id res chain seq x y z
N MET A 1 -10.15 9.40 -10.51
CA MET A 1 -8.95 9.17 -9.68
C MET A 1 -7.84 8.66 -10.57
N LEU A 2 -6.60 9.09 -10.37
CA LEU A 2 -5.42 8.60 -11.08
C LEU A 2 -4.94 7.30 -10.40
N ALA A 3 -4.47 6.30 -11.14
CA ALA A 3 -3.94 5.06 -10.55
C ALA A 3 -2.46 5.22 -10.17
N ILE A 4 -2.18 6.14 -9.25
CA ILE A 4 -0.84 6.50 -8.80
C ILE A 4 -0.77 6.70 -7.29
N THR A 5 0.42 6.58 -6.73
CA THR A 5 0.81 7.10 -5.42
C THR A 5 1.61 8.39 -5.62
N VAL A 6 1.50 9.33 -4.68
CA VAL A 6 2.34 10.54 -4.66
C VAL A 6 2.96 10.66 -3.28
N GLN A 7 4.29 10.67 -3.22
CA GLN A 7 5.06 10.90 -2.01
C GLN A 7 5.67 12.30 -2.05
N THR A 8 5.42 13.08 -1.00
CA THR A 8 5.92 14.46 -0.87
C THR A 8 7.10 14.52 0.10
N VAL A 9 7.85 15.62 0.08
CA VAL A 9 8.98 15.87 1.00
C VAL A 9 8.62 15.66 2.47
N ALA A 10 7.41 16.10 2.85
CA ALA A 10 6.90 16.01 4.21
C ALA A 10 6.53 14.57 4.64
N GLY A 11 6.83 13.56 3.81
CA GLY A 11 6.47 12.16 4.05
C GLY A 11 5.00 11.86 3.84
N GLN A 12 4.19 12.82 3.38
CA GLN A 12 2.78 12.58 3.08
C GLN A 12 2.66 11.71 1.82
N ARG A 13 1.86 10.65 1.92
CA ARG A 13 1.52 9.74 0.84
C ARG A 13 0.07 9.95 0.42
N HIS A 14 -0.16 10.29 -0.85
CA HIS A 14 -1.49 10.36 -1.44
C HIS A 14 -1.72 9.14 -2.32
N VAL A 15 -2.84 8.44 -2.12
CA VAL A 15 -3.18 7.23 -2.89
C VAL A 15 -4.37 7.55 -3.79
N ARG A 16 -4.20 7.27 -5.08
CA ARG A 16 -5.19 7.51 -6.13
C ARG A 16 -5.80 8.92 -6.14
N PRO A 17 -5.01 10.03 -6.10
CA PRO A 17 -5.56 11.38 -6.06
C PRO A 17 -6.45 11.71 -7.26
N SER A 18 -7.32 12.73 -7.13
CA SER A 18 -7.97 13.32 -8.30
C SER A 18 -6.92 14.07 -9.16
N ALA A 19 -7.24 14.34 -10.42
CA ALA A 19 -6.33 15.11 -11.28
C ALA A 19 -6.15 16.55 -10.76
N ASP A 20 -7.18 17.12 -10.15
CA ASP A 20 -7.15 18.48 -9.58
C ASP A 20 -6.32 18.52 -8.29
N ASP A 21 -6.46 17.52 -7.42
CA ASP A 21 -5.61 17.40 -6.22
C ASP A 21 -4.15 17.20 -6.62
N PHE A 22 -3.88 16.34 -7.61
CA PHE A 22 -2.54 16.10 -8.11
C PHE A 22 -1.90 17.36 -8.71
N ALA A 23 -2.66 18.11 -9.52
CA ALA A 23 -2.22 19.40 -10.03
C ALA A 23 -1.94 20.41 -8.91
N THR A 24 -2.78 20.41 -7.86
CA THR A 24 -2.57 21.25 -6.68
C THR A 24 -1.28 20.91 -5.95
N LEU A 25 -0.94 19.61 -5.81
CA LEU A 25 0.33 19.15 -5.22
C LEU A 25 1.56 19.62 -6.02
N ILE A 26 1.45 19.72 -7.35
CA ILE A 26 2.57 20.22 -8.17
C ILE A 26 2.69 21.75 -8.06
N ARG A 27 1.57 22.50 -8.08
CA ARG A 27 1.60 23.97 -8.02
C ARG A 27 2.15 24.54 -6.72
N ARG A 28 2.08 23.78 -5.61
CA ARG A 28 2.59 24.20 -4.31
C ARG A 28 4.11 24.03 -4.16
N LEU A 29 4.74 23.29 -5.09
CA LEU A 29 6.19 23.10 -5.06
C LEU A 29 6.93 24.44 -5.08
N GLY A 30 8.11 24.47 -4.50
CA GLY A 30 8.91 25.68 -4.28
C GLY A 30 8.60 26.36 -2.94
N GLY A 31 7.53 25.97 -2.25
CA GLY A 31 7.20 26.41 -0.89
C GLY A 31 8.20 25.94 0.17
N THR A 32 8.07 26.44 1.40
CA THR A 32 8.89 25.99 2.54
C THR A 32 8.71 24.50 2.76
N ASP A 33 9.82 23.75 2.71
CA ASP A 33 9.88 22.29 2.85
C ASP A 33 9.04 21.49 1.84
N ASP A 34 8.73 22.07 0.68
CA ASP A 34 7.94 21.42 -0.39
C ASP A 34 8.62 21.63 -1.74
N LYS A 35 9.72 20.91 -1.95
CA LYS A 35 10.59 21.08 -3.13
C LYS A 35 10.58 19.90 -4.10
N PHE A 36 10.05 18.76 -3.69
CA PHE A 36 10.00 17.58 -4.54
C PHE A 36 8.76 16.73 -4.27
N LEU A 37 8.37 15.96 -5.28
CA LEU A 37 7.48 14.82 -5.11
C LEU A 37 7.90 13.68 -6.04
N VAL A 38 7.61 12.46 -5.62
CA VAL A 38 7.82 11.22 -6.37
C VAL A 38 6.47 10.56 -6.60
N VAL A 39 6.27 10.05 -7.81
CA VAL A 39 5.01 9.44 -8.25
C VAL A 39 5.28 8.07 -8.84
N GLU A 40 4.56 7.08 -8.34
CA GLU A 40 4.62 5.70 -8.82
C GLU A 40 3.23 5.27 -9.30
N ARG A 41 3.19 4.29 -10.21
CA ARG A 41 1.92 3.71 -10.65
C ARG A 41 1.36 2.80 -9.57
N ILE A 42 0.07 2.53 -9.66
CA ILE A 42 -0.61 1.51 -8.86
C ILE A 42 -1.01 0.35 -9.78
N PRO A 43 -0.54 -0.89 -9.53
CA PRO A 43 0.47 -1.23 -8.52
C PRO A 43 1.86 -0.70 -8.90
N GLU A 44 2.74 -0.48 -7.91
CA GLU A 44 4.13 -0.07 -8.12
C GLU A 44 4.86 -1.09 -9.01
N LEU A 45 5.71 -0.61 -9.91
CA LEU A 45 6.62 -1.44 -10.71
C LEU A 45 8.07 -1.07 -10.37
N PRO A 46 8.98 -2.06 -10.20
CA PRO A 46 10.37 -1.79 -9.86
C PRO A 46 11.02 -0.78 -10.81
N GLY A 47 11.48 0.34 -10.24
CA GLY A 47 12.20 1.38 -10.97
C GLY A 47 11.37 2.19 -11.97
N VAL A 48 10.04 2.11 -11.93
CA VAL A 48 9.15 2.90 -12.79
C VAL A 48 8.51 4.03 -11.99
N PHE A 49 8.96 5.26 -12.21
CA PHE A 49 8.43 6.44 -11.51
C PHE A 49 8.57 7.71 -12.36
N VAL A 50 7.85 8.75 -11.96
CA VAL A 50 8.08 10.13 -12.40
C VAL A 50 8.22 11.01 -11.17
N GLN A 51 9.17 11.94 -11.18
CA GLN A 51 9.43 12.85 -10.07
C GLN A 51 9.64 14.26 -10.56
N VAL A 52 9.31 15.24 -9.74
CA VAL A 52 9.61 16.63 -10.04
C VAL A 52 10.28 17.29 -8.84
N TRP A 53 11.29 18.10 -9.14
CA TRP A 53 11.93 18.99 -8.19
C TRP A 53 11.73 20.44 -8.65
N HIS A 54 11.44 21.33 -7.71
CA HIS A 54 11.34 22.76 -7.96
C HIS A 54 11.69 23.57 -6.70
N GLU A 55 12.40 24.67 -6.90
CA GLU A 55 12.70 25.68 -5.88
C GLU A 55 12.21 27.06 -6.36
N THR A 56 11.65 27.86 -5.44
CA THR A 56 11.10 29.18 -5.75
C THR A 56 12.09 30.02 -6.56
N GLY A 57 11.65 30.50 -7.73
CA GLY A 57 12.43 31.35 -8.62
C GLY A 57 13.32 30.60 -9.62
N GLY A 58 13.31 29.27 -9.61
CA GLY A 58 13.92 28.42 -10.63
C GLY A 58 12.89 27.72 -11.53
N ASP A 59 13.38 26.93 -12.47
CA ASP A 59 12.54 26.09 -13.32
C ASP A 59 12.09 24.81 -12.59
N HIS A 60 11.23 24.01 -13.22
CA HIS A 60 10.85 22.69 -12.74
C HIS A 60 11.70 21.62 -13.42
N THR A 61 12.40 20.81 -12.64
CA THR A 61 13.14 19.65 -13.13
C THR A 61 12.23 18.44 -13.04
N LEU A 62 11.74 17.96 -14.18
CA LEU A 62 10.93 16.76 -14.29
C LEU A 62 11.83 15.59 -14.71
N GLU A 63 11.72 14.45 -14.02
CA GLU A 63 12.45 13.23 -14.35
C GLU A 63 11.51 12.04 -14.40
N HIS A 64 11.77 11.08 -15.26
CA HIS A 64 11.10 9.78 -15.23
C HIS A 64 12.09 8.64 -15.42
N ARG A 65 11.81 7.52 -14.76
CA ARG A 65 12.51 6.26 -14.97
C ARG A 65 11.54 5.20 -15.44
N ASP A 66 11.97 4.42 -16.42
CA ASP A 66 11.28 3.25 -16.91
C ASP A 66 12.10 1.99 -16.58
N GLY A 67 12.04 1.54 -15.33
CA GLY A 67 12.71 0.33 -14.85
C GLY A 67 14.18 0.53 -14.47
N GLY A 68 15.05 0.65 -15.48
CA GLY A 68 16.50 0.66 -15.27
C GLY A 68 17.11 2.07 -15.21
N PRO A 69 18.32 2.22 -14.62
CA PRO A 69 19.06 3.49 -14.63
C PRO A 69 19.44 3.96 -16.05
N ASP A 70 19.56 3.04 -17.00
CA ASP A 70 19.78 3.29 -18.44
C ASP A 70 18.58 3.95 -19.13
N ARG A 71 17.39 3.82 -18.54
CA ARG A 71 16.11 4.40 -18.98
C ARG A 71 15.63 5.47 -18.01
N HIS A 72 16.52 6.41 -17.66
CA HIS A 72 16.21 7.56 -16.80
C HIS A 72 16.46 8.86 -17.57
N PHE A 73 15.44 9.72 -17.61
CA PHE A 73 15.46 10.95 -18.40
C PHE A 73 15.06 12.15 -17.55
N ARG A 74 15.57 13.32 -17.92
CA ARG A 74 15.29 14.62 -17.31
C ARG A 74 14.87 15.64 -18.36
N VAL A 75 13.97 16.53 -18.01
CA VAL A 75 13.67 17.76 -18.75
C VAL A 75 13.46 18.92 -17.78
N THR A 76 13.82 20.12 -18.20
CA THR A 76 13.57 21.35 -17.45
C THR A 76 12.43 22.12 -18.09
N LEU A 77 11.42 22.50 -17.30
CA LEU A 77 10.19 23.13 -17.78
C LEU A 77 9.94 24.47 -17.07
N ASP A 78 9.51 25.46 -17.85
CA ASP A 78 9.09 26.77 -17.34
C ASP A 78 7.65 26.69 -16.78
N GLY A 79 7.54 26.84 -15.47
CA GLY A 79 6.28 26.83 -14.73
C GLY A 79 5.65 25.42 -14.53
N PRO A 80 4.60 25.35 -13.70
CA PRO A 80 4.02 24.09 -13.26
C PRO A 80 3.07 23.44 -14.30
N GLU A 81 2.48 24.20 -15.22
CA GLU A 81 1.44 23.66 -16.11
C GLU A 81 1.96 22.62 -17.12
N PRO A 82 3.14 22.80 -17.76
CA PRO A 82 3.74 21.74 -18.59
C PRO A 82 4.08 20.47 -17.79
N VAL A 83 4.54 20.63 -16.54
CA VAL A 83 4.82 19.51 -15.61
C VAL A 83 3.54 18.75 -15.31
N ILE A 84 2.47 19.46 -14.96
CA ILE A 84 1.15 18.86 -14.67
C ILE A 84 0.64 18.08 -15.86
N ALA A 85 0.74 18.64 -17.07
CA ALA A 85 0.34 17.97 -18.30
C ALA A 85 1.10 16.66 -18.51
N ALA A 86 2.45 16.70 -18.47
CA ALA A 86 3.30 15.54 -18.67
C ALA A 86 3.06 14.46 -17.60
N MET A 87 3.09 14.82 -16.32
CA MET A 87 2.89 13.86 -15.23
C MET A 87 1.47 13.27 -15.20
N THR A 88 0.45 14.07 -15.56
CA THR A 88 -0.92 13.55 -15.67
C THR A 88 -1.07 12.60 -16.86
N GLY A 89 -0.41 12.89 -17.98
CA GLY A 89 -0.32 11.99 -19.14
C GLY A 89 0.35 10.67 -18.77
N TRP A 90 1.50 10.73 -18.10
CA TRP A 90 2.23 9.57 -17.57
C TRP A 90 1.37 8.73 -16.62
N ALA A 91 0.67 9.38 -15.69
CA ALA A 91 -0.22 8.73 -14.71
C ALA A 91 -1.41 8.02 -15.36
N ARG A 92 -1.87 8.53 -16.50
CA ARG A 92 -2.96 7.94 -17.29
C ARG A 92 -2.47 6.91 -18.31
N GLN A 93 -1.16 6.72 -18.43
CA GLN A 93 -0.55 5.90 -19.48
C GLN A 93 -1.00 6.32 -20.88
N GLN A 94 -1.04 7.63 -21.13
CA GLN A 94 -1.40 8.17 -22.43
C GLN A 94 -0.27 7.99 -23.43
N ASP A 95 -0.58 7.53 -24.63
CA ASP A 95 0.38 7.51 -25.74
C ASP A 95 0.88 8.94 -26.01
N GLY A 96 2.19 9.11 -26.14
CA GLY A 96 2.82 10.41 -26.43
C GLY A 96 2.79 11.42 -25.27
N TRP A 97 2.63 10.98 -24.02
CA TRP A 97 2.68 11.87 -22.85
C TRP A 97 4.00 12.65 -22.73
N ASP A 98 5.07 12.11 -23.32
CA ASP A 98 6.43 12.61 -23.37
C ASP A 98 6.75 13.40 -24.67
N ASP A 99 5.82 13.45 -25.62
CA ASP A 99 6.03 14.09 -26.93
C ASP A 99 6.24 15.60 -26.81
N GLY A 100 7.20 16.13 -27.59
CA GLY A 100 7.47 17.57 -27.68
C GLY A 100 8.27 18.15 -26.51
N LEU A 101 8.74 17.31 -25.58
CA LEU A 101 9.65 17.68 -24.51
C LEU A 101 11.09 17.29 -24.88
N ASP A 102 12.05 18.14 -24.54
CA ASP A 102 13.47 17.92 -24.83
C ASP A 102 14.14 17.09 -23.73
N TRP A 103 13.85 15.78 -23.73
CA TRP A 103 14.35 14.85 -22.71
C TRP A 103 15.85 14.56 -22.89
N GLU A 104 16.60 14.74 -21.81
CA GLU A 104 17.99 14.35 -21.70
C GLU A 104 18.10 13.03 -20.93
N ARG A 105 18.77 12.02 -21.50
CA ARG A 105 19.08 10.78 -20.80
C ARG A 105 20.14 11.06 -19.73
N LEU A 106 19.84 10.73 -18.47
CA LEU A 106 20.79 10.81 -17.37
C LEU A 106 21.69 9.58 -17.38
N ASP A 107 22.99 9.80 -17.25
CA ASP A 107 24.00 8.75 -17.15
C ASP A 107 24.57 8.72 -15.73
N PHE A 108 24.34 7.60 -15.03
CA PHE A 108 24.81 7.39 -13.67
C PHE A 108 26.15 6.64 -13.61
N GLY A 109 26.80 6.41 -14.75
CA GLY A 109 28.00 5.60 -14.88
C GLY A 109 27.70 4.12 -15.12
N ALA A 110 28.63 3.25 -14.75
CA ALA A 110 28.42 1.81 -14.86
C ALA A 110 27.23 1.38 -13.98
N ASP A 111 26.37 0.53 -14.55
CA ASP A 111 25.28 -0.08 -13.80
C ASP A 111 25.82 -0.78 -12.55
N ALA A 112 25.03 -0.73 -11.46
CA ALA A 112 25.34 -1.54 -10.30
C ALA A 112 25.42 -3.01 -10.75
N GLU A 113 26.49 -3.70 -10.37
CA GLU A 113 26.57 -5.14 -10.63
C GLU A 113 25.34 -5.82 -10.02
N PRO A 114 24.69 -6.75 -10.76
CA PRO A 114 23.56 -7.49 -10.23
C PRO A 114 23.97 -8.20 -8.94
N ALA A 115 23.02 -8.40 -8.03
CA ALA A 115 23.32 -9.11 -6.81
C ALA A 115 23.84 -10.52 -7.16
N PRO A 116 24.79 -11.07 -6.38
CA PRO A 116 25.15 -12.46 -6.54
C PRO A 116 23.88 -13.31 -6.32
N PRO A 117 23.71 -14.42 -7.05
CA PRO A 117 22.56 -15.30 -6.87
C PRO A 117 22.36 -15.64 -5.40
N LEU A 118 21.10 -15.62 -4.95
CA LEU A 118 20.76 -16.03 -3.59
C LEU A 118 21.07 -17.52 -3.41
N THR A 119 22.04 -17.83 -2.56
CA THR A 119 22.45 -19.20 -2.23
C THR A 119 22.00 -19.53 -0.82
N LEU A 120 20.84 -20.17 -0.70
CA LEU A 120 20.31 -20.77 0.52
C LEU A 120 20.23 -22.29 0.34
N ASP A 121 20.17 -23.03 1.44
CA ASP A 121 19.68 -24.40 1.34
C ASP A 121 18.17 -24.42 1.04
N GLU A 122 17.65 -25.61 0.71
CA GLU A 122 16.27 -25.73 0.25
C GLU A 122 15.26 -25.35 1.33
N GLU A 123 15.54 -25.69 2.60
CA GLU A 123 14.65 -25.41 3.73
C GLU A 123 14.56 -23.90 3.99
N ASP A 124 15.71 -23.23 4.08
CA ASP A 124 15.77 -21.77 4.28
C ASP A 124 15.14 -21.01 3.11
N ARG A 125 15.35 -21.49 1.88
CA ARG A 125 14.74 -20.90 0.67
C ARG A 125 13.21 -21.02 0.71
N GLU A 126 12.69 -22.20 1.01
CA GLU A 126 11.24 -22.44 1.11
C GLU A 126 10.61 -21.59 2.21
N LEU A 127 11.21 -21.54 3.40
CA LEU A 127 10.73 -20.73 4.52
C LEU A 127 10.69 -19.24 4.17
N LEU A 128 11.75 -18.73 3.54
CA LEU A 128 11.81 -17.33 3.11
C LEU A 128 10.73 -17.01 2.06
N GLU A 129 10.63 -17.83 1.01
CA GLU A 129 9.63 -17.61 -0.04
C GLU A 129 8.20 -17.72 0.48
N GLU A 130 7.90 -18.69 1.35
CA GLU A 130 6.59 -18.83 1.99
C GLU A 130 6.24 -17.58 2.81
N ARG A 131 7.18 -17.09 3.62
CA ARG A 131 6.95 -15.87 4.42
C ARG A 131 6.69 -14.65 3.54
N ILE A 132 7.48 -14.46 2.49
CA ILE A 132 7.30 -13.33 1.58
C ILE A 132 5.99 -13.45 0.83
N GLN A 133 5.60 -14.66 0.41
CA GLN A 133 4.33 -14.90 -0.24
C GLN A 133 3.14 -14.58 0.68
N GLU A 134 3.18 -15.01 1.95
CA GLU A 134 2.14 -14.72 2.95
C GLU A 134 1.90 -13.21 3.09
N VAL A 135 2.97 -12.44 3.34
CA VAL A 135 2.89 -10.99 3.52
C VAL A 135 2.47 -10.28 2.22
N LEU A 136 2.98 -10.73 1.07
CA LEU A 136 2.64 -10.20 -0.25
C LEU A 136 1.16 -10.40 -0.58
N VAL A 137 0.60 -11.58 -0.33
CA VAL A 137 -0.82 -11.89 -0.54
C VAL A 137 -1.70 -11.10 0.42
N GLY A 138 -1.23 -10.84 1.64
CA GLY A 138 -1.88 -9.93 2.58
C GLY A 138 -2.15 -8.54 1.99
N GLY A 139 -1.24 -8.02 1.16
CA GLY A 139 -1.49 -6.87 0.29
C GLY A 139 -1.58 -5.50 0.98
N TYR A 140 -1.03 -5.40 2.20
CA TYR A 140 -0.88 -4.16 2.96
C TYR A 140 0.58 -3.67 3.05
N THR A 141 1.54 -4.56 2.85
CA THR A 141 2.97 -4.25 2.91
C THR A 141 3.48 -3.77 1.56
N GLY A 142 4.19 -2.64 1.56
CA GLY A 142 4.79 -2.09 0.35
C GLY A 142 6.07 -2.80 -0.08
N ARG A 143 6.52 -2.60 -1.32
CA ARG A 143 7.62 -3.36 -1.92
C ARG A 143 8.94 -3.23 -1.13
N ALA A 144 9.29 -2.00 -0.73
CA ALA A 144 10.50 -1.75 0.05
C ALA A 144 10.47 -2.45 1.42
N GLN A 145 9.35 -2.37 2.14
CA GLN A 145 9.18 -3.03 3.43
C GLN A 145 9.20 -4.56 3.29
N LEU A 146 8.66 -5.10 2.19
CA LEU A 146 8.73 -6.53 1.92
C LEU A 146 10.18 -7.00 1.69
N ALA A 147 11.02 -6.17 1.07
CA ALA A 147 12.45 -6.44 0.95
C ALA A 147 13.17 -6.40 2.30
N GLU A 148 12.82 -5.47 3.20
CA GLU A 148 13.34 -5.47 4.58
C GLU A 148 12.96 -6.75 5.32
N ILE A 149 11.71 -7.21 5.19
CA ILE A 149 11.26 -8.48 5.76
C ILE A 149 12.10 -9.65 5.19
N ALA A 150 12.37 -9.66 3.88
CA ALA A 150 13.16 -10.71 3.26
C ALA A 150 14.63 -10.72 3.73
N GLU A 151 15.21 -9.53 3.95
CA GLU A 151 16.56 -9.39 4.49
C GLU A 151 16.65 -9.93 5.93
N ASP A 152 15.67 -9.62 6.76
CA ASP A 152 15.71 -9.89 8.20
C ASP A 152 15.19 -11.28 8.60
N TYR A 153 14.40 -11.96 7.75
CA TYR A 153 13.66 -13.16 8.14
C TYR A 153 14.53 -14.32 8.64
N LEU A 154 15.66 -14.58 7.97
CA LEU A 154 16.58 -15.67 8.31
C LEU A 154 17.74 -15.21 9.21
N VAL A 155 17.68 -13.98 9.75
CA VAL A 155 18.76 -13.44 10.57
C VAL A 155 18.80 -14.13 11.93
N SER A 156 19.96 -14.67 12.29
CA SER A 156 20.19 -15.32 13.58
C SER A 156 21.55 -14.91 14.16
N GLY A 157 21.53 -14.07 15.20
CA GLY A 157 22.74 -13.46 15.75
C GLY A 157 23.49 -12.64 14.70
N ASP A 158 24.74 -13.01 14.41
CA ASP A 158 25.57 -12.37 13.38
C ASP A 158 25.38 -12.98 11.98
N HIS A 159 24.59 -14.06 11.85
CA HIS A 159 24.32 -14.71 10.57
C HIS A 159 23.23 -13.95 9.79
N ARG A 160 23.60 -13.41 8.63
CA ARG A 160 22.72 -12.68 7.69
C ARG A 160 22.86 -13.27 6.29
N PRO A 161 22.10 -14.32 5.95
CA PRO A 161 22.30 -15.06 4.71
C PRO A 161 21.75 -14.34 3.46
N VAL A 162 20.88 -13.35 3.65
CA VAL A 162 20.27 -12.56 2.57
C VAL A 162 20.83 -11.13 2.62
N SER A 163 21.46 -10.68 1.55
CA SER A 163 21.88 -9.27 1.43
C SER A 163 20.71 -8.36 1.02
N PRO A 164 20.78 -7.04 1.29
CA PRO A 164 19.75 -6.10 0.85
C PRO A 164 19.47 -6.15 -0.66
N ALA A 165 20.48 -6.43 -1.48
CA ALA A 165 20.33 -6.51 -2.93
C ALA A 165 19.60 -7.80 -3.35
N GLN A 166 19.96 -8.94 -2.75
CA GLN A 166 19.27 -10.22 -2.98
C GLN A 166 17.81 -10.18 -2.51
N ALA A 167 17.54 -9.56 -1.36
CA ALA A 167 16.18 -9.36 -0.85
C ALA A 167 15.31 -8.57 -1.84
N ARG A 168 15.84 -7.47 -2.39
CA ARG A 168 15.15 -6.68 -3.41
C ARG A 168 14.88 -7.49 -4.69
N GLU A 169 15.86 -8.22 -5.20
CA GLU A 169 15.67 -9.04 -6.41
C GLU A 169 14.63 -10.15 -6.21
N LEU A 170 14.65 -10.82 -5.06
CA LEU A 170 13.65 -11.83 -4.69
C LEU A 170 12.24 -11.24 -4.66
N VAL A 171 12.09 -10.12 -3.94
CA VAL A 171 10.80 -9.43 -3.80
C VAL A 171 10.31 -8.88 -5.12
N ASP A 172 11.18 -8.28 -5.95
CA ASP A 172 10.80 -7.74 -7.26
C ASP A 172 10.22 -8.82 -8.17
N ARG A 173 10.83 -10.01 -8.17
CA ARG A 173 10.32 -11.16 -8.90
C ARG A 173 8.90 -11.54 -8.43
N MET A 174 8.74 -11.80 -7.13
CA MET A 174 7.44 -12.23 -6.55
C MET A 174 6.36 -11.15 -6.69
N TRP A 175 6.75 -9.88 -6.55
CA TRP A 175 5.87 -8.73 -6.72
C TRP A 175 5.36 -8.64 -8.15
N LEU A 176 6.24 -8.77 -9.15
CA LEU A 176 5.85 -8.76 -10.56
C LEU A 176 4.93 -9.94 -10.93
N GLU A 177 5.18 -11.14 -10.39
CA GLU A 177 4.29 -12.29 -10.53
C GLU A 177 2.88 -11.96 -9.98
N ARG A 178 2.82 -11.35 -8.80
CA ARG A 178 1.56 -10.93 -8.16
C ARG A 178 0.86 -9.77 -8.88
N VAL A 179 1.60 -8.85 -9.49
CA VAL A 179 1.05 -7.78 -10.34
C VAL A 179 0.45 -8.38 -11.61
N ALA A 180 1.13 -9.35 -12.24
CA ALA A 180 0.61 -10.05 -13.42
C ALA A 180 -0.66 -10.84 -13.11
N GLU A 181 -0.73 -11.49 -11.95
CA GLU A 181 -1.95 -12.16 -11.47
C GLU A 181 -3.12 -11.17 -11.30
N GLN A 182 -2.87 -10.01 -10.67
CA GLN A 182 -3.89 -8.97 -10.45
C GLN A 182 -4.47 -8.38 -11.74
N ALA A 183 -3.67 -8.34 -12.81
CA ALA A 183 -4.13 -7.85 -14.11
C ALA A 183 -5.26 -8.72 -14.70
N ALA A 184 -5.38 -9.98 -14.27
CA ALA A 184 -6.46 -10.88 -14.68
C ALA A 184 -7.73 -10.75 -13.81
N TRP A 185 -7.70 -9.97 -12.73
CA TRP A 185 -8.86 -9.84 -11.83
C TRP A 185 -9.86 -8.80 -12.33
N GLU A 186 -11.09 -9.25 -12.56
CA GLU A 186 -12.19 -8.40 -12.98
C GLU A 186 -13.08 -7.99 -11.80
N GLY A 187 -13.58 -6.75 -11.85
CA GLY A 187 -14.55 -6.25 -10.87
C GLY A 187 -13.99 -5.97 -9.48
N GLU A 188 -14.91 -5.73 -8.56
CA GLU A 188 -14.62 -5.42 -7.15
C GLU A 188 -14.28 -6.70 -6.38
N THR A 189 -13.18 -6.70 -5.62
CA THR A 189 -12.75 -7.82 -4.79
C THR A 189 -13.35 -7.75 -3.39
N ASP A 190 -13.37 -8.88 -2.67
CA ASP A 190 -13.89 -8.89 -1.30
C ASP A 190 -13.14 -7.95 -0.35
N PRO A 191 -11.80 -7.78 -0.43
CA PRO A 191 -11.12 -6.75 0.34
C PRO A 191 -11.56 -5.31 0.00
N GLU A 192 -11.95 -5.01 -1.23
CA GLU A 192 -12.49 -3.68 -1.59
C GLU A 192 -13.90 -3.47 -1.01
N ARG A 193 -14.73 -4.52 -0.98
CA ARG A 193 -16.03 -4.53 -0.27
C ARG A 193 -15.86 -4.33 1.22
N LEU A 194 -14.85 -4.96 1.81
CA LEU A 194 -14.47 -4.80 3.21
C LEU A 194 -14.07 -3.35 3.49
N THR A 195 -13.21 -2.75 2.67
CA THR A 195 -12.83 -1.33 2.80
C THR A 195 -14.01 -0.40 2.69
N ARG A 196 -14.98 -0.69 1.83
CA ARG A 196 -16.23 0.08 1.74
C ARG A 196 -17.05 -0.01 3.04
N ALA A 197 -17.17 -1.20 3.63
CA ALA A 197 -17.87 -1.40 4.90
C ALA A 197 -17.16 -0.63 6.03
N PHE A 198 -15.83 -0.73 6.13
CA PHE A 198 -15.03 -0.01 7.14
C PHE A 198 -15.17 1.51 6.98
N THR A 199 -15.14 2.01 5.75
CA THR A 199 -15.37 3.43 5.45
C THR A 199 -16.78 3.91 5.85
N ALA A 200 -17.80 3.05 5.70
CA ALA A 200 -19.16 3.36 6.13
C ALA A 200 -19.28 3.40 7.66
N LEU A 201 -18.64 2.47 8.36
CA LEU A 201 -18.59 2.40 9.82
C LEU A 201 -17.89 3.62 10.43
N GLU A 202 -16.78 4.06 9.84
CA GLU A 202 -16.10 5.32 10.21
C GLU A 202 -17.04 6.52 10.15
N LYS A 203 -17.74 6.67 9.02
CA LYS A 203 -18.74 7.76 8.85
C LYS A 203 -19.90 7.65 9.83
N ALA A 204 -20.21 6.45 10.31
CA ALA A 204 -21.24 6.22 11.29
C ALA A 204 -20.77 6.48 12.74
N GLY A 205 -19.49 6.76 12.99
CA GLY A 205 -18.94 7.00 14.34
C GLY A 205 -18.40 5.75 15.03
N ILE A 206 -17.98 4.74 14.25
CA ILE A 206 -17.24 3.56 14.71
C ILE A 206 -15.81 3.64 14.17
N THR A 207 -14.81 3.63 15.04
CA THR A 207 -13.40 3.59 14.65
C THR A 207 -13.09 2.26 13.95
N ALA A 208 -12.84 2.26 12.65
CA ALA A 208 -12.56 1.09 11.83
C ALA A 208 -11.11 1.09 11.35
N ARG A 209 -10.35 0.04 11.65
CA ARG A 209 -8.94 -0.08 11.21
C ARG A 209 -8.65 -1.43 10.56
N GLU A 210 -8.21 -1.39 9.32
CA GLU A 210 -7.74 -2.57 8.59
C GLU A 210 -6.27 -2.85 8.89
N ASN A 211 -5.89 -4.14 8.98
CA ASN A 211 -4.51 -4.60 9.18
C ASN A 211 -3.76 -3.82 10.27
N PHE A 212 -4.43 -3.59 11.40
CA PHE A 212 -3.99 -2.71 12.48
C PHE A 212 -3.14 -3.47 13.49
N THR A 213 -1.88 -3.08 13.65
CA THR A 213 -0.90 -3.68 14.57
C THR A 213 -0.56 -5.15 14.26
N CYS A 214 0.27 -5.76 15.12
CA CYS A 214 0.74 -7.13 14.94
C CYS A 214 -0.24 -8.20 15.46
N CYS A 215 -0.99 -7.93 16.53
CA CYS A 215 -1.83 -8.92 17.19
C CYS A 215 -2.96 -8.29 18.01
N ARG A 216 -3.86 -9.14 18.55
CA ARG A 216 -5.00 -8.71 19.40
C ARG A 216 -4.58 -7.84 20.58
N THR A 217 -3.50 -8.18 21.27
CA THR A 217 -3.08 -7.47 22.49
C THR A 217 -2.70 -6.03 22.15
N CYS A 218 -1.80 -5.83 21.18
CA CYS A 218 -1.41 -4.51 20.71
C CYS A 218 -2.61 -3.73 20.16
N GLY A 219 -3.44 -4.38 19.33
CA GLY A 219 -4.62 -3.74 18.77
C GLY A 219 -5.58 -3.22 19.85
N HIS A 220 -5.81 -3.98 20.93
CA HIS A 220 -6.68 -3.54 22.02
C HIS A 220 -6.08 -2.39 22.86
N GLU A 221 -4.76 -2.39 23.04
CA GLU A 221 -4.05 -1.32 23.74
C GLU A 221 -4.03 -0.01 22.93
N GLU A 222 -3.96 -0.10 21.60
CA GLU A 222 -3.72 1.06 20.72
C GLU A 222 -5.00 1.65 20.11
N ILE A 223 -6.06 0.86 19.87
CA ILE A 223 -7.26 1.31 19.13
C ILE A 223 -7.99 2.49 19.79
N GLY A 224 -7.85 2.66 21.10
CA GLY A 224 -8.41 3.83 21.81
C GLY A 224 -7.79 5.16 21.39
N ALA A 225 -6.50 5.16 21.00
CA ALA A 225 -5.81 6.37 20.54
C ALA A 225 -6.25 6.80 19.13
N GLU A 226 -6.80 5.87 18.35
CA GLU A 226 -7.32 6.09 17.00
C GLU A 226 -8.74 6.66 17.00
N ALA A 227 -9.40 6.74 18.16
CA ALA A 227 -10.79 7.12 18.29
C ALA A 227 -11.01 8.62 18.13
N ALA A 228 -11.99 9.00 17.31
CA ALA A 228 -12.56 10.34 17.37
C ALA A 228 -13.18 10.59 18.75
N PRO A 229 -13.21 11.85 19.25
CA PRO A 229 -13.72 12.15 20.59
C PRO A 229 -15.15 11.67 20.88
N ASP A 230 -15.97 11.51 19.84
CA ASP A 230 -17.36 11.06 19.89
C ASP A 230 -17.58 9.64 19.36
N ALA A 231 -16.51 8.90 19.05
CA ALA A 231 -16.61 7.51 18.61
C ALA A 231 -17.22 6.63 19.71
N ARG A 232 -18.25 5.84 19.37
CA ARG A 232 -18.96 4.97 20.33
C ARG A 232 -18.31 3.60 20.52
N GLY A 233 -17.56 3.16 19.52
CA GLY A 233 -16.92 1.85 19.51
C GLY A 233 -15.93 1.71 18.36
N PHE A 234 -15.43 0.49 18.21
CA PHE A 234 -14.40 0.18 17.22
C PHE A 234 -14.67 -1.17 16.54
N VAL A 235 -14.05 -1.33 15.38
CA VAL A 235 -13.82 -2.61 14.70
C VAL A 235 -12.42 -2.61 14.10
N TYR A 236 -11.70 -3.72 14.20
CA TYR A 236 -10.42 -3.88 13.51
C TYR A 236 -10.11 -5.34 13.24
N PHE A 237 -9.13 -5.56 12.38
CA PHE A 237 -8.38 -6.80 12.30
C PHE A 237 -6.89 -6.48 12.24
N HIS A 238 -6.05 -7.37 12.76
CA HIS A 238 -4.60 -7.21 12.79
C HIS A 238 -3.92 -8.07 11.73
N SER A 239 -2.60 -7.91 11.55
CA SER A 239 -1.83 -8.66 10.54
C SER A 239 -2.01 -10.17 10.59
N GLN A 240 -1.99 -10.81 11.77
CA GLN A 240 -2.25 -12.26 11.84
C GLN A 240 -3.66 -12.68 11.36
N CYS A 241 -4.66 -11.78 11.42
CA CYS A 241 -5.99 -12.05 10.84
C CYS A 241 -5.93 -11.93 9.31
N THR A 242 -5.14 -10.99 8.79
CA THR A 242 -4.84 -10.86 7.36
C THR A 242 -4.17 -12.14 6.84
N ASP A 243 -3.18 -12.65 7.57
CA ASP A 243 -2.46 -13.89 7.24
C ASP A 243 -3.43 -15.10 7.16
N GLY A 244 -4.34 -15.22 8.14
CA GLY A 244 -5.40 -16.22 8.12
C GLY A 244 -6.38 -16.07 6.94
N ALA A 245 -6.74 -14.84 6.57
CA ALA A 245 -7.60 -14.57 5.43
C ALA A 245 -6.91 -14.91 4.10
N ALA A 246 -5.63 -14.54 3.96
CA ALA A 246 -4.78 -14.83 2.80
C ALA A 246 -4.60 -16.34 2.55
N THR A 247 -4.62 -17.14 3.62
CA THR A 247 -4.51 -18.61 3.57
C THR A 247 -5.87 -19.33 3.51
N GLY A 248 -6.99 -18.58 3.45
CA GLY A 248 -8.33 -19.13 3.21
C GLY A 248 -9.09 -19.53 4.49
N HIS A 249 -8.66 -19.10 5.66
CA HIS A 249 -9.33 -19.35 6.95
C HIS A 249 -10.42 -18.33 7.31
N GLY A 250 -10.78 -17.45 6.37
CA GLY A 250 -11.69 -16.32 6.59
C GLY A 250 -11.02 -15.18 7.36
N LEU A 251 -11.73 -14.07 7.53
CA LEU A 251 -11.21 -12.90 8.24
C LEU A 251 -11.91 -12.73 9.58
N THR A 252 -11.12 -12.75 10.67
CA THR A 252 -11.62 -12.45 12.01
C THR A 252 -11.57 -10.96 12.29
N LEU A 253 -12.69 -10.39 12.74
CA LEU A 253 -12.84 -9.01 13.15
C LEU A 253 -13.07 -8.92 14.67
N LEU A 254 -12.34 -8.01 15.30
CA LEU A 254 -12.42 -7.68 16.71
C LEU A 254 -13.17 -6.36 16.84
N TYR A 255 -14.11 -6.27 17.78
CA TYR A 255 -14.99 -5.10 17.91
C TYR A 255 -15.37 -4.88 19.37
N GLY A 256 -15.86 -3.69 19.68
CA GLY A 256 -16.27 -3.33 21.04
C GLY A 256 -16.75 -1.90 21.19
N GLY A 257 -17.44 -1.64 22.30
CA GLY A 257 -17.72 -0.28 22.76
C GLY A 257 -16.56 0.29 23.56
N PHE A 258 -16.28 1.59 23.44
CA PHE A 258 -15.27 2.26 24.28
C PHE A 258 -15.72 2.42 25.74
N ASP A 259 -17.01 2.25 26.02
CA ASP A 259 -17.58 2.24 27.37
C ASP A 259 -17.39 0.90 28.12
N GLY A 260 -16.84 -0.12 27.44
CA GLY A 260 -16.62 -1.46 28.00
C GLY A 260 -17.89 -2.27 28.29
N SER A 261 -19.07 -1.80 27.88
CA SER A 261 -20.33 -2.47 28.19
C SER A 261 -20.66 -3.56 27.15
N ALA A 262 -21.14 -4.71 27.65
CA ALA A 262 -21.59 -5.81 26.78
C ALA A 262 -22.74 -5.40 25.83
N GLY A 263 -23.59 -4.48 26.28
CA GLY A 263 -24.70 -3.93 25.49
C GLY A 263 -24.19 -3.11 24.30
N THR A 264 -23.25 -2.19 24.53
CA THR A 264 -22.64 -1.39 23.47
C THR A 264 -21.82 -2.26 22.53
N THR A 265 -21.02 -3.20 23.04
CA THR A 265 -20.29 -4.17 22.19
C THR A 265 -21.23 -4.94 21.27
N THR A 266 -22.34 -5.47 21.81
CA THR A 266 -23.34 -6.19 20.98
C THR A 266 -23.97 -5.27 19.93
N ALA A 267 -24.27 -4.01 20.27
CA ALA A 267 -24.82 -3.05 19.33
C ALA A 267 -23.82 -2.74 18.20
N VAL A 268 -22.56 -2.46 18.54
CA VAL A 268 -21.46 -2.26 17.57
C VAL A 268 -21.30 -3.48 16.68
N GLY A 269 -21.32 -4.70 17.25
CA GLY A 269 -21.22 -5.94 16.46
C GLY A 269 -22.33 -6.07 15.42
N ARG A 270 -23.58 -5.71 15.77
CA ARG A 270 -24.70 -5.70 14.81
C ARG A 270 -24.52 -4.67 13.70
N GLU A 271 -24.00 -3.48 14.02
CA GLU A 271 -23.68 -2.47 13.02
C GLU A 271 -22.58 -2.94 12.06
N VAL A 272 -21.53 -3.59 12.58
CA VAL A 272 -20.45 -4.19 11.79
C VAL A 272 -21.00 -5.25 10.85
N VAL A 273 -21.82 -6.19 11.35
CA VAL A 273 -22.44 -7.23 10.51
C VAL A 273 -23.31 -6.61 9.42
N ALA A 274 -24.18 -5.66 9.76
CA ALA A 274 -25.03 -4.99 8.79
C ALA A 274 -24.22 -4.28 7.69
N ALA A 275 -23.14 -3.57 8.05
CA ALA A 275 -22.28 -2.90 7.09
C ALA A 275 -21.56 -3.88 6.14
N LEU A 276 -21.16 -5.06 6.63
CA LEU A 276 -20.53 -6.11 5.82
C LEU A 276 -21.55 -6.76 4.87
N GLU A 277 -22.75 -7.07 5.36
CA GLU A 277 -23.83 -7.66 4.55
C GLU A 277 -24.30 -6.70 3.44
N GLU A 278 -24.35 -5.40 3.72
CA GLU A 278 -24.66 -4.35 2.73
C GLU A 278 -23.63 -4.29 1.58
N THR A 279 -22.39 -4.70 1.82
CA THR A 279 -21.38 -4.81 0.76
C THR A 279 -21.35 -6.18 0.07
N GLY A 280 -22.22 -7.10 0.49
CA GLY A 280 -22.35 -8.45 -0.06
C GLY A 280 -21.45 -9.49 0.59
N LEU A 281 -20.78 -9.17 1.71
CA LEU A 281 -19.95 -10.10 2.46
C LEU A 281 -20.80 -10.96 3.39
N SER A 282 -20.46 -12.25 3.49
CA SER A 282 -21.11 -13.18 4.43
C SER A 282 -20.38 -13.19 5.77
N VAL A 283 -21.15 -13.26 6.86
CA VAL A 283 -20.64 -13.15 8.23
C VAL A 283 -21.15 -14.31 9.08
N ASP A 284 -20.24 -14.93 9.82
CA ASP A 284 -20.53 -15.85 10.91
C ASP A 284 -20.32 -15.14 12.26
N TRP A 285 -21.43 -14.86 12.94
CA TRP A 285 -21.43 -14.31 14.29
C TRP A 285 -22.74 -14.66 15.01
N ASN A 286 -22.64 -15.08 16.28
CA ASN A 286 -23.78 -15.54 17.07
C ASN A 286 -24.49 -14.42 17.87
N GLY A 287 -24.05 -13.17 17.72
CA GLY A 287 -24.59 -12.04 18.46
C GLY A 287 -23.99 -11.81 19.84
N ALA A 288 -23.03 -12.64 20.28
CA ALA A 288 -22.43 -12.55 21.61
C ALA A 288 -21.22 -11.61 21.62
N PRO A 289 -21.11 -10.67 22.59
CA PRO A 289 -20.06 -9.66 22.64
C PRO A 289 -18.66 -10.21 22.89
N GLU A 290 -18.55 -11.42 23.45
CA GLU A 290 -17.28 -12.13 23.66
C GLU A 290 -16.81 -12.89 22.41
N GLN A 291 -17.69 -13.10 21.43
CA GLN A 291 -17.37 -13.82 20.20
C GLN A 291 -16.96 -12.85 19.11
N ALA A 292 -15.81 -13.11 18.49
CA ALA A 292 -15.35 -12.36 17.32
C ALA A 292 -16.28 -12.58 16.11
N ILE A 293 -16.29 -11.60 15.21
CA ILE A 293 -17.04 -11.67 13.94
C ILE A 293 -16.12 -12.33 12.91
N THR A 294 -16.59 -13.34 12.19
CA THR A 294 -15.81 -13.97 11.12
C THR A 294 -16.45 -13.71 9.76
N VAL A 295 -15.72 -13.11 8.82
CA VAL A 295 -16.15 -12.96 7.43
C VAL A 295 -15.80 -14.24 6.67
N THR A 296 -16.81 -14.99 6.26
CA THR A 296 -16.65 -16.28 5.57
C THR A 296 -17.94 -16.68 4.83
N PRO A 297 -17.86 -17.31 3.63
CA PRO A 297 -16.65 -17.49 2.83
C PRO A 297 -16.09 -16.14 2.36
N LEU A 298 -14.78 -16.09 2.12
CA LEU A 298 -14.06 -14.88 1.74
C LEU A 298 -13.02 -15.22 0.67
N GLU A 299 -13.06 -14.54 -0.47
CA GLU A 299 -12.03 -14.65 -1.50
C GLU A 299 -10.99 -13.52 -1.33
N TRP A 300 -9.86 -13.83 -0.71
CA TRP A 300 -8.84 -12.82 -0.41
C TRP A 300 -8.02 -12.42 -1.65
N ARG A 301 -8.48 -11.37 -2.34
CA ARG A 301 -7.82 -10.75 -3.50
C ARG A 301 -7.52 -9.28 -3.22
N LYS A 302 -6.64 -9.02 -2.26
CA LYS A 302 -6.22 -7.65 -1.92
C LYS A 302 -5.27 -7.14 -3.02
N ARG A 303 -5.67 -6.09 -3.73
CA ARG A 303 -4.82 -5.44 -4.74
C ARG A 303 -3.67 -4.68 -4.09
N LEU A 304 -2.49 -4.83 -4.68
CA LEU A 304 -1.29 -4.07 -4.32
C LEU A 304 -1.45 -2.61 -4.71
N VAL A 305 -0.81 -1.74 -3.94
CA VAL A 305 -0.79 -0.29 -4.19
C VAL A 305 0.63 0.15 -4.49
N GLY A 306 1.54 -0.11 -3.55
CA GLY A 306 2.96 0.24 -3.56
C GLY A 306 3.50 0.07 -2.15
#